data_AF-A0A2P6SAH9-F1
#
_entry.id   AF-A0A2P6SAH9-F1
#
_cell.length_a   1.000
_cell.length_b   1.000
_cell.length_c   1.000
_cell.angle_alpha   90.00
_cell.angle_beta   90.00
_cell.angle_gamma   90.00
#
_symmetry.space_group_name_H-M   'P 1'
#
loop_
_entity.id
_entity.type
_entity.pdbx_description
1 polymer ?
#
loop_
_entity_poly.entity_id
_entity_poly.type
_entity_poly.pdbx_seq_one_letter_code
_entity_poly.pdbx_strand_id
1 'polypeptide(L)'
;MLQQGSRMKFDKSQSTHIKLKMVESILSDDEIRTIRWIKENYDGGRIPLNHARICPQQDEGSLDCGAFVMYYMDRMAKEEKMPNKVTKAQIMKFKAQIFKKFAEHKQSWNSAN
;
A
#
# COMPACT_ATOMS: atom_id res chain seq x y z
N MET A 1 26.74 21.67 -3.99
CA MET A 1 26.46 20.29 -3.52
C MET A 1 24.98 20.19 -3.21
N LEU A 2 24.24 19.26 -3.83
CA LEU A 2 22.86 18.96 -3.43
C LEU A 2 22.89 18.33 -2.04
N GLN A 3 22.07 18.80 -1.09
CA GLN A 3 21.94 18.14 0.21
C GLN A 3 21.50 16.69 -0.03
N GLN A 4 22.27 15.75 0.53
CA GLN A 4 21.94 14.33 0.43
C GLN A 4 20.72 14.07 1.33
N GLY A 5 19.59 13.71 0.72
CA GLY A 5 18.37 13.42 1.48
C GLY A 5 18.53 12.20 2.38
N SER A 6 17.74 12.14 3.44
CA SER A 6 17.71 11.04 4.40
C SER A 6 16.32 10.42 4.49
N ARG A 7 16.27 9.19 5.02
CA ARG A 7 15.04 8.50 5.38
C ARG A 7 15.17 7.82 6.73
N MET A 8 14.03 7.54 7.34
CA MET A 8 13.96 6.70 8.53
C MET A 8 13.95 5.22 8.10
N LYS A 9 14.77 4.39 8.75
CA LYS A 9 14.76 2.93 8.59
C LYS A 9 14.67 2.25 9.94
N PHE A 10 14.12 1.04 9.98
CA PHE A 10 14.15 0.23 11.19
C PHE A 10 15.59 -0.11 11.57
N ASP A 11 15.94 0.17 12.81
CA ASP A 11 17.14 -0.36 13.41
C ASP A 11 16.89 -1.81 13.80
N LYS A 12 17.30 -2.74 12.93
CA LYS A 12 17.14 -4.18 13.17
C LYS A 12 17.86 -4.67 14.42
N SER A 13 18.90 -3.96 14.87
CA SER A 13 19.69 -4.34 16.04
C SER A 13 19.06 -3.90 17.35
N GLN A 14 18.24 -2.84 17.33
CA GLN A 14 17.64 -2.24 18.53
C GLN A 14 16.10 -2.28 18.55
N SER A 15 15.48 -2.80 17.49
CA SER A 15 14.03 -2.99 17.43
C SER A 15 13.63 -4.36 17.98
N THR A 16 12.53 -4.39 18.72
CA THR A 16 11.87 -5.61 19.18
C THR A 16 10.41 -5.64 18.70
N HIS A 17 9.73 -6.78 18.88
CA HIS A 17 8.33 -6.95 18.50
C HIS A 17 7.34 -6.03 19.26
N ILE A 18 7.77 -5.42 20.37
CA ILE A 18 6.98 -4.46 21.16
C ILE A 18 7.51 -3.02 21.10
N LYS A 19 8.73 -2.81 20.58
CA LYS A 19 9.36 -1.49 20.55
C LYS A 19 10.17 -1.32 19.28
N LEU A 20 9.63 -0.53 18.35
CA LEU A 20 10.26 -0.23 17.08
C LEU A 20 11.15 1.01 17.22
N LYS A 21 12.44 0.89 16.87
CA LYS A 21 13.36 2.03 16.82
C LYS A 21 13.67 2.38 15.37
N MET A 22 13.42 3.64 15.02
CA MET A 22 13.77 4.19 13.71
C MET A 22 15.10 4.92 13.83
N VAL A 23 15.97 4.74 12.83
CA VAL A 23 17.23 5.47 12.69
C VAL A 23 17.26 6.17 11.34
N GLU A 24 17.88 7.34 11.33
CA GLU A 24 18.11 8.07 10.09
C GLU A 24 19.17 7.35 9.25
N SER A 25 18.93 7.27 7.95
CA SER A 25 19.81 6.66 6.97
C SER A 25 19.86 7.55 5.74
N ILE A 26 21.06 7.72 5.21
CA ILE A 26 21.27 8.38 3.93
C ILE A 26 20.55 7.58 2.84
N LEU A 27 19.90 8.29 1.91
CA LEU A 27 19.32 7.69 0.72
C LEU A 27 20.43 7.17 -0.20
N SER A 28 20.26 5.94 -0.70
CA SER A 28 21.09 5.40 -1.77
C SER A 28 20.88 6.16 -3.07
N ASP A 29 21.84 6.05 -3.99
CA ASP A 29 21.76 6.70 -5.30
C ASP A 29 20.54 6.23 -6.10
N ASP A 30 20.15 4.96 -5.98
CA ASP A 30 18.93 4.43 -6.58
C ASP A 30 17.67 5.08 -6.01
N GLU A 31 17.57 5.19 -4.68
CA GLU A 31 16.43 5.85 -4.04
C GLU A 31 16.35 7.32 -4.45
N ILE A 32 17.48 8.03 -4.51
CA ILE A 32 17.55 9.42 -4.98
C ILE A 32 17.06 9.52 -6.43
N ARG A 33 17.53 8.62 -7.32
CA ARG A 33 17.10 8.57 -8.72
C ARG A 33 15.60 8.33 -8.83
N THR A 34 15.07 7.35 -8.10
CA THR A 34 13.63 7.04 -8.11
C THR A 34 12.79 8.21 -7.60
N ILE A 35 13.16 8.81 -6.47
CA ILE A 35 12.43 9.97 -5.91
C ILE A 35 12.46 11.15 -6.88
N ARG A 36 13.61 11.40 -7.52
CA ARG A 36 13.74 12.47 -8.51
C ARG A 36 12.84 12.21 -9.71
N TRP A 37 12.87 11.00 -10.25
CA TRP A 37 12.01 10.62 -11.36
C TRP A 37 10.53 10.78 -11.00
N ILE A 38 10.13 10.35 -9.80
CA ILE A 38 8.77 10.55 -9.30
C ILE A 38 8.44 12.05 -9.27
N LYS A 39 9.24 12.89 -8.61
CA LYS A 39 8.97 14.34 -8.56
C LYS A 39 8.87 14.97 -9.96
N GLU A 40 9.80 14.67 -10.85
CA GLU A 40 9.80 15.22 -12.21
C GLU A 40 8.58 14.80 -13.04
N ASN A 41 8.06 13.59 -12.84
CA ASN A 41 6.92 13.09 -13.61
C ASN A 41 5.56 13.36 -12.93
N TYR A 42 5.51 13.44 -11.61
CA TYR A 42 4.31 13.77 -10.84
C TYR A 42 4.13 15.29 -10.70
N ASP A 43 5.12 16.04 -10.19
CA ASP A 43 5.02 17.49 -10.02
C ASP A 43 5.06 18.22 -11.37
N GLY A 44 5.76 17.64 -12.35
CA GLY A 44 5.78 18.13 -13.73
C GLY A 44 4.49 17.84 -14.51
N GLY A 45 3.49 17.21 -13.89
CA GLY A 45 2.17 16.96 -14.48
C GLY A 45 2.15 15.95 -15.63
N ARG A 46 3.23 15.18 -15.83
CA ARG A 46 3.31 14.15 -16.89
C ARG A 46 2.44 12.94 -16.58
N ILE A 47 2.28 12.63 -15.29
CA ILE A 47 1.36 11.59 -14.82
C ILE A 47 0.13 12.30 -14.22
N PRO A 48 -1.05 12.21 -14.86
CA PRO A 48 -2.25 12.84 -14.32
C PRO A 48 -2.65 12.15 -13.00
N LEU A 49 -2.56 12.90 -11.91
CA LEU A 49 -3.08 12.48 -10.61
C LEU A 49 -4.57 12.78 -10.52
N ASN A 50 -5.39 11.73 -10.63
CA ASN A 50 -6.81 11.84 -10.35
C ASN A 50 -7.07 11.57 -8.87
N HIS A 51 -7.20 12.64 -8.09
CA HIS A 51 -7.61 12.51 -6.69
C HIS A 51 -9.09 12.11 -6.62
N ALA A 52 -9.35 10.86 -6.22
CA ALA A 52 -10.69 10.44 -5.85
C ALA A 52 -11.09 11.15 -4.53
N ARG A 53 -11.75 12.30 -4.65
CA ARG A 53 -12.26 13.07 -3.49
C ARG A 53 -13.20 12.25 -2.60
N ILE A 54 -13.85 11.24 -3.16
CA ILE A 54 -14.73 10.31 -2.46
C ILE A 54 -14.18 8.90 -2.68
N CYS A 55 -13.59 8.34 -1.63
CA CYS A 55 -13.07 6.98 -1.60
C CYS A 55 -13.36 6.41 -0.20
N PRO A 56 -14.53 5.80 0.02
CA PRO A 56 -14.92 5.27 1.33
C PRO A 56 -13.88 4.27 1.86
N GLN A 57 -13.22 4.61 2.96
CA GLN A 57 -12.24 3.72 3.57
C GLN A 57 -12.84 2.94 4.73
N GLN A 58 -12.01 2.10 5.32
CA GLN A 58 -12.32 1.29 6.48
C GLN A 58 -12.70 2.18 7.69
N ASP A 59 -13.46 1.62 8.64
CA ASP A 59 -13.79 2.31 9.89
C ASP A 59 -12.58 2.42 10.82
N GLU A 60 -12.54 3.46 11.65
CA GLU A 60 -11.52 3.65 12.69
C GLU A 60 -11.56 2.48 13.69
N GLY A 61 -10.51 1.65 13.69
CA GLY A 61 -10.43 0.43 14.50
C GLY A 61 -10.64 -0.88 13.73
N SER A 62 -11.00 -0.83 12.44
CA SER A 62 -10.98 -2.03 11.60
C SER A 62 -9.57 -2.38 11.13
N LEU A 63 -9.30 -3.68 10.98
CA LEU A 63 -8.03 -4.24 10.48
C LEU A 63 -8.14 -4.59 8.98
N ASP A 64 -8.90 -3.81 8.23
CA ASP A 64 -9.32 -4.11 6.85
C ASP A 64 -8.57 -3.30 5.78
N CYS A 65 -7.50 -2.59 6.15
CA CYS A 65 -6.83 -1.65 5.25
C CYS A 65 -6.32 -2.36 3.99
N GLY A 66 -5.73 -3.54 4.15
CA GLY A 66 -5.30 -4.37 3.03
C GLY A 66 -6.46 -4.81 2.13
N ALA A 67 -7.63 -5.13 2.71
CA ALA A 67 -8.81 -5.51 1.94
C ALA A 67 -9.36 -4.32 1.12
N PHE A 68 -9.42 -3.13 1.69
CA PHE A 68 -9.84 -1.92 0.97
C PHE A 68 -8.85 -1.53 -0.13
N VAL A 69 -7.54 -1.60 0.13
CA VAL A 69 -6.51 -1.34 -0.90
C VAL A 69 -6.68 -2.31 -2.07
N MET A 70 -6.78 -3.62 -1.80
CA MET A 70 -6.99 -4.62 -2.85
C MET A 70 -8.30 -4.41 -3.60
N TYR A 71 -9.37 -4.03 -2.90
CA TYR A 71 -10.68 -3.77 -3.49
C TYR A 71 -10.62 -2.62 -4.51
N TYR A 72 -9.97 -1.52 -4.14
CA TYR A 72 -9.83 -0.38 -5.04
C TYR A 72 -8.84 -0.63 -6.17
N MET A 73 -7.73 -1.32 -5.90
CA MET A 73 -6.78 -1.70 -6.95
C MET A 73 -7.41 -2.61 -8.01
N ASP A 74 -8.21 -3.61 -7.60
CA ASP A 74 -8.93 -4.50 -8.53
C ASP A 74 -9.91 -3.71 -9.42
N ARG A 75 -10.61 -2.72 -8.85
CA ARG A 75 -11.52 -1.85 -9.60
C ARG A 75 -10.78 -0.90 -10.54
N MET A 76 -9.70 -0.27 -10.08
CA MET A 76 -8.88 0.62 -10.90
C MET A 76 -8.26 -0.14 -12.08
N ALA A 77 -7.79 -1.36 -11.86
CA ALA A 77 -7.24 -2.23 -12.90
C ALA A 77 -8.28 -2.62 -13.97
N LYS A 78 -9.57 -2.62 -13.61
CA LYS A 78 -10.70 -2.87 -14.50
C LYS A 78 -11.34 -1.59 -15.06
N GLU A 79 -10.75 -0.43 -14.79
CA GLU A 79 -11.29 0.89 -15.16
C GLU A 79 -12.73 1.13 -14.64
N GLU A 80 -13.10 0.45 -13.54
CA GLU A 80 -14.42 0.61 -12.94
C GLU A 80 -14.53 1.95 -12.20
N LYS A 81 -15.71 2.57 -12.28
CA LYS A 81 -16.01 3.77 -11.49
C LYS A 81 -15.89 3.50 -10.00
N MET A 82 -15.18 4.36 -9.27
CA MET A 82 -15.05 4.24 -7.82
C MET A 82 -16.42 4.41 -7.12
N PRO A 83 -16.78 3.53 -6.18
CA PRO A 83 -18.05 3.61 -5.48
C PRO A 83 -18.04 4.77 -4.48
N ASN A 84 -19.15 5.51 -4.42
CA ASN A 84 -19.35 6.57 -3.43
C ASN A 84 -19.69 6.03 -2.03
N LYS A 85 -20.03 4.75 -1.92
CA LYS A 85 -20.31 4.04 -0.67
C LYS A 85 -19.87 2.59 -0.78
N VAL A 86 -19.26 2.08 0.28
CA VAL A 86 -18.90 0.68 0.42
C VAL A 86 -19.56 0.13 1.67
N THR A 87 -20.32 -0.95 1.53
CA THR A 87 -21.00 -1.60 2.66
C THR A 87 -20.12 -2.69 3.28
N LYS A 88 -20.31 -2.95 4.57
CA LYS A 88 -19.65 -4.05 5.27
C LYS A 88 -19.87 -5.40 4.58
N ALA A 89 -21.08 -5.65 4.08
CA ALA A 89 -21.40 -6.89 3.35
C ALA A 89 -20.58 -7.03 2.05
N GLN A 90 -20.40 -5.94 1.29
CA GLN A 90 -19.59 -5.94 0.08
C GLN A 90 -18.12 -6.27 0.38
N ILE A 91 -17.54 -5.62 1.41
CA ILE A 91 -16.14 -5.88 1.80
C ILE A 91 -15.98 -7.28 2.36
N MET A 92 -16.93 -7.77 3.17
CA MET A 92 -16.88 -9.14 3.67
C MET A 92 -16.91 -10.17 2.53
N LYS A 93 -17.74 -9.96 1.51
CA LYS A 93 -17.77 -10.80 0.31
C LYS A 93 -16.44 -10.76 -0.43
N PHE A 94 -15.86 -9.58 -0.61
CA PHE A 94 -14.56 -9.42 -1.27
C PHE A 94 -13.42 -10.09 -0.47
N LYS A 95 -13.39 -9.91 0.85
CA LYS A 95 -12.45 -10.59 1.75
C LYS A 95 -12.53 -12.11 1.62
N ALA A 96 -13.74 -12.67 1.61
CA ALA A 96 -13.92 -14.11 1.43
C ALA A 96 -13.32 -14.60 0.10
N GLN A 97 -13.45 -13.83 -0.97
CA GLN A 97 -12.84 -14.16 -2.27
C GLN A 97 -11.31 -14.10 -2.22
N ILE A 98 -10.73 -13.10 -1.56
CA ILE A 98 -9.28 -13.00 -1.37
C ILE A 98 -8.77 -14.19 -0.56
N PHE A 99 -9.38 -14.46 0.60
CA PHE A 99 -8.95 -15.55 1.47
C PHE A 99 -9.06 -16.90 0.79
N LYS A 100 -10.13 -17.13 0.01
CA LYS A 100 -10.25 -18.33 -0.81
C LYS A 100 -9.08 -18.46 -1.79
N LYS A 101 -8.78 -17.41 -2.57
CA LYS A 101 -7.64 -17.42 -3.50
C LYS A 101 -6.30 -17.67 -2.81
N PHE A 102 -6.08 -17.09 -1.63
CA PHE A 102 -4.85 -17.30 -0.87
C PHE A 102 -4.78 -18.70 -0.27
N ALA A 103 -5.89 -19.24 0.22
CA ALA A 103 -5.99 -20.60 0.75
C ALA A 103 -5.75 -21.66 -0.34
N GLU A 104 -6.23 -21.41 -1.56
CA GLU A 104 -6.11 -22.32 -2.71
C GLU A 104 -4.78 -22.16 -3.49
N HIS A 105 -3.95 -21.18 -3.14
CA HIS A 105 -2.66 -20.98 -3.81
C HIS A 105 -1.68 -22.10 -3.45
N LYS A 106 -0.85 -22.54 -4.40
CA LYS A 106 0.13 -23.62 -4.20
C LYS A 106 1.21 -23.32 -3.14
N GLN A 107 1.38 -22.05 -2.77
CA GLN A 107 2.27 -21.59 -1.70
C GLN A 107 1.48 -21.07 -0.50
N SER A 108 0.23 -21.50 -0.35
CA SER A 108 -0.61 -21.12 0.77
C SER A 108 -0.03 -21.65 2.09
N TRP A 109 -0.39 -21.02 3.21
CA TRP A 109 -0.15 -21.62 4.53
C TRP A 109 -0.90 -22.95 4.73
N ASN A 110 -1.89 -23.24 3.88
CA ASN A 110 -2.63 -24.50 3.86
C ASN A 110 -1.99 -25.58 2.97
N SER A 111 -1.02 -25.24 2.11
CA SER A 111 -0.35 -26.28 1.33
C SER A 111 0.57 -27.05 2.27
N ALA A 112 0.23 -28.32 2.53
CA ALA A 112 1.18 -29.26 3.10
C ALA A 112 2.38 -29.31 2.15
N ASN A 113 3.54 -28.87 2.62
CA ASN A 113 4.80 -29.00 1.89
C ASN A 113 5.04 -30.46 1.50
#